data_AF-A0A533QF97-F1
#
_entry.id   AF-A0A533QF97-F1
#
_cell.length_a   1.000
_cell.length_b   1.000
_cell.length_c   1.000
_cell.angle_alpha   90.00
_cell.angle_beta   90.00
_cell.angle_gamma   90.00
#
_symmetry.space_group_name_H-M   'P 1'
#
loop_
_entity.id
_entity.type
_entity.pdbx_description
1 polymer ?
#
loop_
_entity_poly.entity_id
_entity_poly.type
_entity_poly.pdbx_seq_one_letter_code
_entity_poly.pdbx_strand_id
1 'polypeptide(L)'
;MENKEKAGQVSVWEKVKIVTTAIMTIIIPILIALIGNWYTQAIKERETQLRYIELSINILSQEPSDKNRNIRSWAINIINEYAPKHLEEETKNELKLKTRLPETQKFYIQQSVK
;
A
#
# COMPACT_ATOMS: atom_id res chain seq x y z
N MET A 1 13.56 52.11 47.77
CA MET A 1 12.21 51.64 48.12
C MET A 1 11.82 50.57 47.11
N GLU A 2 11.31 49.48 47.65
CA GLU A 2 11.35 48.10 47.16
C GLU A 2 10.45 47.88 45.94
N ASN A 3 11.03 47.33 44.86
CA ASN A 3 10.32 46.97 43.64
C ASN A 3 9.53 45.68 43.87
N LYS A 4 8.33 45.82 44.44
CA LYS A 4 7.33 44.76 44.58
C LYS A 4 6.05 45.25 43.93
N GLU A 5 5.75 44.77 42.72
CA GLU A 5 4.38 44.60 42.17
C GLU A 5 4.36 44.23 40.68
N LYS A 6 4.99 43.12 40.30
CA LYS A 6 4.59 42.38 39.08
C LYS A 6 4.39 40.90 39.39
N ALA A 7 3.72 40.62 40.50
CA ALA A 7 3.18 39.30 40.79
C ALA A 7 1.78 39.22 40.16
N GLY A 8 1.61 38.38 39.14
CA GLY A 8 0.28 37.83 38.80
C GLY A 8 -0.46 38.37 37.57
N GLN A 9 0.19 38.96 36.57
CA GLN A 9 -0.46 39.16 35.26
C GLN A 9 0.16 38.26 34.20
N VAL A 10 -0.59 37.20 33.84
CA VAL A 10 -0.24 36.31 32.72
C VAL A 10 -0.20 37.15 31.44
N SER A 11 0.99 37.23 30.83
CA SER A 11 1.21 38.02 29.62
C SER A 11 0.34 37.47 28.48
N VAL A 12 -0.15 38.34 27.59
CA VAL A 12 -0.95 37.90 26.40
C VAL A 12 -0.19 36.85 25.59
N TRP A 13 1.14 36.96 25.53
CA TRP A 13 2.02 35.97 24.91
C TRP A 13 1.96 34.60 25.59
N GLU A 14 1.88 34.56 26.91
CA GLU A 14 1.77 33.30 27.66
C GLU A 14 0.41 32.65 27.42
N LYS A 15 -0.68 33.44 27.35
CA LYS A 15 -2.01 32.92 27.01
C LYS A 15 -2.05 32.32 25.61
N VAL A 16 -1.48 32.99 24.62
CA VAL A 16 -1.37 32.48 23.24
C VAL A 16 -0.53 31.20 23.21
N LYS A 17 0.60 31.16 23.92
CA LYS A 17 1.45 29.97 24.00
C LYS A 17 0.72 28.78 24.62
N ILE A 18 -0.06 28.99 25.69
CA ILE A 18 -0.82 27.92 26.34
C ILE A 18 -1.91 27.38 25.41
N VAL A 19 -2.68 28.26 24.76
CA VAL A 19 -3.75 27.86 23.83
C VAL A 19 -3.17 27.12 22.63
N THR A 20 -2.11 27.64 22.02
CA THR A 20 -1.44 26.97 20.88
C THR A 20 -0.85 25.62 21.28
N THR A 21 -0.24 25.50 22.46
CA THR A 21 0.30 24.23 22.96
C THR A 21 -0.82 23.21 23.16
N ALA A 22 -1.92 23.59 23.81
CA ALA A 22 -3.07 22.71 24.04
C ALA A 22 -3.69 22.22 22.72
N ILE A 23 -3.81 23.11 21.74
CA ILE A 23 -4.28 22.76 20.40
C ILE A 23 -3.31 21.78 19.74
N MET A 24 -2.00 22.03 19.79
CA MET A 24 -0.99 21.17 19.18
C MET A 24 -0.95 19.76 19.79
N THR A 25 -1.19 19.63 21.10
CA THR A 25 -1.30 18.32 21.77
C THR A 25 -2.39 17.43 21.18
N ILE A 26 -3.45 18.02 20.63
CA ILE A 26 -4.55 17.29 19.98
C ILE A 26 -4.29 17.12 18.48
N ILE A 27 -3.81 18.17 17.82
CA ILE A 27 -3.62 18.15 16.36
C ILE A 27 -2.52 17.17 15.94
N ILE A 28 -1.40 17.11 16.65
CA ILE A 28 -0.26 16.25 16.26
C ILE A 28 -0.65 14.76 16.17
N PRO A 29 -1.29 14.15 17.20
CA PRO A 29 -1.77 12.77 17.10
C PRO A 29 -2.74 12.52 15.95
N ILE A 30 -3.64 13.47 15.68
CA ILE A 30 -4.61 13.36 14.58
C ILE A 30 -3.89 13.33 13.24
N LEU A 31 -2.92 14.23 13.02
CA LEU A 31 -2.15 14.25 11.78
C LEU A 31 -1.38 12.95 11.58
N ILE A 32 -0.74 12.43 12.62
CA ILE A 32 -0.03 11.14 12.56
C ILE A 32 -1.00 10.02 12.19
N ALA A 33 -2.18 9.98 12.80
CA ALA A 33 -3.20 8.97 12.50
C ALA A 33 -3.68 9.05 11.04
N LEU A 34 -3.89 10.25 10.50
CA LEU A 34 -4.31 10.45 9.12
C LEU A 34 -3.23 10.00 8.12
N ILE A 35 -1.99 10.45 8.31
CA ILE A 35 -0.86 10.08 7.45
C ILE A 35 -0.61 8.57 7.53
N GLY A 36 -0.62 8.01 8.74
CA GLY A 36 -0.45 6.59 8.98
C GLY A 36 -1.53 5.76 8.28
N ASN A 37 -2.79 6.21 8.32
CA ASN A 37 -3.89 5.54 7.63
C ASN A 37 -3.71 5.57 6.10
N TRP A 38 -3.36 6.73 5.51
CA TRP A 38 -3.11 6.83 4.07
C TRP A 38 -1.94 5.95 3.61
N TYR A 39 -0.83 5.97 4.34
CA TYR A 39 0.32 5.11 4.06
C TYR A 39 -0.04 3.62 4.16
N THR A 40 -0.76 3.24 5.21
CA THR A 40 -1.20 1.86 5.43
C THR A 40 -2.15 1.39 4.33
N GLN A 41 -3.07 2.24 3.87
CA GLN A 41 -3.96 1.91 2.76
C GLN A 41 -3.19 1.69 1.46
N ALA A 42 -2.23 2.56 1.15
CA ALA A 42 -1.39 2.40 -0.05
C ALA A 42 -0.60 1.08 -0.03
N ILE A 43 -0.04 0.69 1.12
CA ILE A 43 0.66 -0.59 1.27
C ILE A 43 -0.30 -1.77 1.09
N LYS A 44 -1.45 -1.75 1.79
CA LYS A 44 -2.44 -2.84 1.71
C LYS A 44 -2.96 -3.06 0.29
N GLU A 45 -3.16 -1.97 -0.46
CA GLU A 45 -3.57 -2.01 -1.85
C GLU A 45 -2.50 -2.73 -2.70
N ARG A 46 -1.22 -2.33 -2.57
CA ARG A 46 -0.12 -3.00 -3.28
C ARG A 46 0.03 -4.47 -2.91
N GLU A 47 -0.14 -4.81 -1.64
CA GLU A 47 -0.09 -6.20 -1.17
C GLU A 47 -1.22 -7.03 -1.78
N THR A 48 -2.43 -6.48 -1.84
CA THR A 48 -3.58 -7.12 -2.47
C THR A 48 -3.33 -7.37 -3.96
N GLN A 49 -2.78 -6.37 -4.66
CA GLN A 49 -2.39 -6.50 -6.07
C GLN A 49 -1.38 -7.63 -6.28
N LEU A 50 -0.33 -7.69 -5.45
CA LEU A 50 0.67 -8.76 -5.52
C LEU A 50 0.05 -10.14 -5.29
N ARG A 51 -0.84 -10.29 -4.30
CA ARG A 51 -1.53 -11.56 -4.03
C ARG A 51 -2.38 -12.03 -5.23
N TYR A 52 -3.06 -11.11 -5.92
CA TYR A 52 -3.80 -11.45 -7.14
C TYR A 52 -2.87 -11.86 -8.29
N ILE A 53 -1.73 -11.19 -8.46
CA ILE A 53 -0.71 -11.59 -9.44
C ILE A 53 -0.15 -12.97 -9.11
N GLU A 54 0.21 -13.25 -7.86
CA GLU A 54 0.72 -14.55 -7.42
C GLU A 54 -0.29 -15.68 -7.69
N LEU A 55 -1.57 -15.45 -7.38
CA LEU A 55 -2.64 -16.39 -7.70
C LEU A 55 -2.76 -16.62 -9.21
N SER A 56 -2.67 -15.56 -10.00
CA SER A 56 -2.73 -15.62 -11.46
C SER A 56 -1.56 -16.40 -12.04
N ILE A 57 -0.34 -16.17 -11.54
CA ILE A 57 0.85 -16.93 -11.92
C ILE A 57 0.67 -18.41 -11.55
N ASN A 58 0.18 -18.71 -10.34
CA ASN A 58 -0.09 -20.09 -9.92
C ASN A 58 -1.05 -20.81 -10.87
N ILE A 59 -2.16 -20.16 -11.24
CA ILE A 59 -3.12 -20.69 -12.23
C ILE A 59 -2.43 -20.94 -13.58
N LEU A 60 -1.59 -20.00 -14.04
CA LEU A 60 -0.90 -20.11 -15.32
C LEU A 60 0.27 -21.10 -15.30
N SER A 61 0.81 -21.46 -14.14
CA SER A 61 1.81 -22.52 -13.96
C SER A 61 1.23 -23.93 -14.03
N GLN A 62 -0.09 -24.08 -13.81
CA GLN A 62 -0.80 -25.35 -14.00
C GLN A 62 -0.87 -25.71 -15.49
N GLU A 63 -1.02 -27.00 -15.80
CA GLU A 63 -1.12 -27.47 -17.19
C GLU A 63 -2.36 -26.90 -17.89
N PRO A 64 -2.23 -26.39 -19.13
CA PRO A 64 -3.37 -25.87 -19.88
C PRO A 64 -4.32 -27.02 -20.26
N SER A 65 -5.62 -26.79 -20.05
CA SER A 65 -6.67 -27.74 -20.44
C SER A 65 -7.97 -27.00 -20.77
N ASP A 66 -8.86 -27.66 -21.50
CA ASP A 66 -10.15 -27.06 -21.87
C ASP A 66 -11.00 -26.65 -20.66
N LYS A 67 -10.83 -27.36 -19.54
CA LYS A 67 -11.54 -27.09 -18.28
C LYS A 67 -11.06 -25.82 -17.58
N ASN A 68 -9.82 -25.40 -17.82
CA ASN A 68 -9.23 -24.24 -17.14
C ASN A 68 -9.01 -23.02 -18.05
N ARG A 69 -9.39 -23.07 -19.34
CA ARG A 69 -9.26 -21.94 -20.27
C ARG A 69 -9.84 -20.63 -19.73
N ASN A 70 -11.00 -20.69 -19.08
CA ASN A 70 -11.67 -19.49 -18.54
C ASN A 70 -10.91 -18.89 -17.36
N ILE A 71 -10.46 -19.73 -16.41
CA ILE A 71 -9.71 -19.26 -15.25
C ILE A 71 -8.31 -18.75 -15.65
N ARG A 72 -7.69 -19.35 -16.68
CA ARG A 72 -6.45 -18.84 -17.29
C ARG A 72 -6.66 -17.47 -17.96
N SER A 73 -7.79 -17.29 -18.65
CA SER A 73 -8.16 -15.99 -19.23
C SER A 73 -8.32 -14.91 -18.15
N TRP A 74 -8.93 -15.26 -17.01
CA TRP A 74 -9.02 -14.37 -15.86
C TRP A 74 -7.63 -14.02 -15.31
N ALA A 75 -6.75 -15.02 -15.13
CA ALA A 75 -5.38 -14.80 -14.66
C ALA A 75 -4.57 -13.89 -15.60
N ILE A 76 -4.71 -14.04 -16.91
CA ILE A 76 -4.09 -13.16 -17.92
C ILE A 76 -4.59 -11.72 -17.78
N ASN A 77 -5.89 -11.53 -17.52
CA ASN A 77 -6.46 -10.19 -17.34
C ASN A 77 -5.92 -9.50 -16.10
N ILE A 78 -5.84 -10.22 -14.97
CA ILE A 78 -5.25 -9.70 -13.73
C ILE A 78 -3.79 -9.29 -13.93
N ILE A 79 -2.99 -10.11 -14.60
CA ILE A 79 -1.59 -9.77 -14.91
C ILE A 79 -1.54 -8.50 -15.77
N ASN A 80 -2.37 -8.39 -16.82
CA ASN A 80 -2.38 -7.20 -17.67
C ASN A 80 -2.82 -5.93 -16.95
N GLU A 81 -3.77 -6.04 -16.00
CA GLU A 81 -4.29 -4.90 -15.25
C GLU A 81 -3.22 -4.29 -14.32
N TYR A 82 -2.42 -5.13 -13.68
CA TYR A 82 -1.42 -4.69 -12.70
C TYR A 82 0.01 -4.62 -13.25
N ALA A 83 0.30 -5.20 -14.42
CA ALA A 83 1.61 -5.12 -15.04
C ALA A 83 1.84 -3.74 -15.70
N PRO A 84 3.02 -3.13 -15.51
CA PRO A 84 3.36 -1.87 -16.19
C PRO A 84 3.33 -1.96 -17.72
N LYS A 85 3.62 -3.14 -18.27
CA LYS A 85 3.53 -3.42 -19.70
C LYS A 85 2.55 -4.56 -19.92
N HIS A 86 1.59 -4.32 -20.81
CA HIS A 86 0.59 -5.33 -21.16
C HIS A 86 1.25 -6.44 -22.00
N LEU A 87 0.77 -7.67 -21.80
CA LEU A 87 1.10 -8.81 -22.63
C LEU A 87 0.59 -8.58 -24.05
N GLU A 88 1.38 -8.98 -25.03
CA GLU A 88 0.95 -8.98 -26.43
C GLU A 88 -0.11 -10.07 -26.67
N GLU A 89 -1.01 -9.86 -27.64
CA GLU A 89 -2.11 -10.79 -27.90
C GLU A 89 -1.63 -12.22 -28.22
N GLU A 90 -0.48 -12.34 -28.89
CA GLU A 90 0.15 -13.63 -29.14
C GLU A 90 0.51 -14.33 -27.82
N THR A 91 1.17 -13.65 -26.89
CA THR A 91 1.52 -14.17 -25.57
C THR A 91 0.28 -14.54 -24.76
N LYS A 92 -0.78 -13.73 -24.81
CA LYS A 92 -2.06 -14.06 -24.14
C LYS A 92 -2.63 -15.37 -24.67
N ASN A 93 -2.64 -15.56 -25.99
CA ASN A 93 -3.14 -16.78 -26.62
C ASN A 93 -2.29 -18.00 -26.29
N GLU A 94 -0.97 -17.86 -26.28
CA GLU A 94 -0.05 -18.93 -25.89
C GLU A 94 -0.27 -19.35 -24.44
N LEU A 95 -0.31 -18.41 -23.50
CA LEU A 95 -0.55 -18.69 -22.08
C LEU A 95 -1.93 -19.28 -21.84
N LYS A 96 -2.94 -18.90 -22.63
CA LYS A 96 -4.29 -19.44 -22.50
C LYS A 96 -4.39 -20.90 -22.95
N LEU A 97 -3.67 -21.28 -24.01
CA LEU A 97 -3.95 -22.51 -24.76
C LEU A 97 -2.82 -23.54 -24.77
N LYS A 98 -1.56 -23.11 -24.69
CA LYS A 98 -0.42 -23.96 -25.06
C LYS A 98 0.65 -24.02 -23.97
N THR A 99 0.94 -22.89 -23.35
CA THR A 99 2.12 -22.72 -22.50
C THR A 99 1.72 -22.52 -21.05
N ARG A 100 2.50 -23.09 -20.14
CA ARG A 100 2.43 -22.81 -18.71
C ARG A 100 3.65 -22.01 -18.28
N LEU A 101 3.46 -21.16 -17.28
CA LEU A 101 4.59 -20.46 -16.66
C LEU A 101 5.44 -21.46 -15.86
N PRO A 102 6.77 -21.29 -15.83
CA PRO A 102 7.60 -22.05 -14.92
C PRO A 102 7.11 -21.79 -13.48
N GLU A 103 7.15 -22.81 -12.63
CA GLU A 103 6.81 -22.61 -11.22
C GLU A 103 7.74 -21.56 -10.62
N THR A 104 7.16 -20.50 -10.06
CA THR A 104 7.93 -19.47 -9.39
C THR A 104 8.61 -20.07 -8.18
N GLN A 105 9.93 -20.16 -8.20
CA GLN A 105 10.69 -20.28 -6.96
C GLN A 105 10.34 -19.07 -6.10
N LYS A 106 9.96 -19.30 -4.84
CA LYS A 106 9.64 -18.21 -3.90
C LYS A 106 10.87 -17.30 -3.79
N PHE A 107 10.88 -16.20 -4.51
CA PHE A 107 11.85 -15.13 -4.28
C PHE A 107 11.47 -14.52 -2.94
N TYR A 108 12.21 -14.87 -1.89
CA TYR A 108 12.09 -14.22 -0.59
C TYR A 108 12.49 -12.76 -0.77
N ILE A 109 11.52 -11.89 -1.03
CA ILE A 109 11.73 -10.45 -0.96
C ILE A 109 11.90 -10.16 0.53
N GLN A 110 13.15 -10.14 1.01
CA GLN A 110 13.47 -9.56 2.31
C GLN A 110 13.08 -8.07 2.25
N GLN A 111 11.89 -7.75 2.73
CA GLN A 111 11.58 -6.39 3.13
C GLN A 111 12.41 -6.10 4.39
N SER A 112 13.60 -5.55 4.19
CA SER A 112 14.36 -4.92 5.27
C SER A 112 13.69 -3.59 5.60
N VAL A 113 12.67 -3.66 6.45
CA VAL A 113 12.24 -2.51 7.23
C VAL A 113 13.32 -2.30 8.30
N LYS A 114 14.20 -1.32 8.07
CA LYS A 114 14.97 -0.68 9.14
C LYS A 114 14.19 0.50 9.68
#